data_AF-A0A6G2DEI8-F1
#
_entry.id   AF-A0A6G2DEI8-F1
#
_cell.length_a   1.000
_cell.length_b   1.000
_cell.length_c   1.000
_cell.angle_alpha   90.00
_cell.angle_beta   90.00
_cell.angle_gamma   90.00
#
_symmetry.space_group_name_H-M   'P 1'
#
loop_
_entity.id
_entity.type
_entity.pdbx_description
1 polymer ?
#
loop_
_entity_poly.entity_id
_entity_poly.type
_entity_poly.pdbx_seq_one_letter_code
_entity_poly.pdbx_strand_id
1 'polypeptide(L)'
;MKIRQARLEDLDRIVELEFENFSVEEAIPPSVFEAHLREIQTSFLVAEKEGRIMGYIEGPVGLHRHLQDQSFTEEIKDYSHEPGGYI
;
A
#
# COMPACT_ATOMS: atom_id res chain seq x y z
N MET A 1 2.63 -17.92 8.34
CA MET A 1 2.12 -16.64 7.82
C MET A 1 2.91 -15.54 8.51
N LYS A 2 3.41 -14.56 7.76
CA LYS A 2 4.25 -13.45 8.24
C LYS A 2 3.71 -12.15 7.67
N ILE A 3 3.61 -11.13 8.51
CA ILE A 3 3.37 -9.75 8.06
C ILE A 3 4.73 -9.07 7.97
N ARG A 4 5.00 -8.37 6.87
CA ARG A 4 6.22 -7.60 6.66
C ARG A 4 5.94 -6.38 5.80
N GLN A 5 6.89 -5.44 5.79
CA GLN A 5 6.89 -4.35 4.83
C GLN A 5 6.91 -4.91 3.40
N ALA A 6 6.10 -4.27 2.56
CA ALA A 6 6.08 -4.51 1.13
C ALA A 6 7.40 -4.03 0.51
N ARG A 7 7.80 -4.67 -0.58
CA ARG A 7 9.01 -4.36 -1.33
C ARG A 7 8.61 -4.18 -2.79
N LEU A 8 9.43 -3.46 -3.57
CA LEU A 8 9.14 -3.24 -4.99
C LEU A 8 9.01 -4.55 -5.78
N GLU A 9 9.73 -5.61 -5.36
CA GLU A 9 9.61 -6.96 -5.92
C GLU A 9 8.24 -7.63 -5.71
N ASP A 10 7.43 -7.11 -4.78
CA ASP A 10 6.07 -7.62 -4.52
C ASP A 10 5.02 -6.99 -5.46
N LEU A 11 5.37 -5.95 -6.24
CA LEU A 11 4.44 -5.14 -7.04
C LEU A 11 3.55 -5.99 -7.94
N ASP A 12 4.13 -6.89 -8.74
CA ASP A 12 3.37 -7.72 -9.68
C ASP A 12 2.28 -8.53 -8.95
N ARG A 13 2.61 -9.12 -7.79
CA ARG A 13 1.64 -9.92 -7.04
C ARG A 13 0.59 -9.05 -6.34
N ILE A 14 0.94 -7.85 -5.89
CA ILE A 14 -0.01 -6.89 -5.32
C ILE A 14 -1.04 -6.47 -6.38
N VAL A 15 -0.57 -6.15 -7.59
CA VAL A 15 -1.42 -5.78 -8.72
C VAL A 15 -2.33 -6.95 -9.14
N GLU A 16 -1.82 -8.17 -9.18
CA GLU A 16 -2.66 -9.36 -9.41
C GLU A 16 -3.77 -9.50 -8.36
N LEU A 17 -3.43 -9.35 -7.06
CA LEU A 17 -4.41 -9.41 -5.98
C LEU A 17 -5.46 -8.31 -6.09
N GLU A 18 -5.08 -7.12 -6.56
CA GLU A 18 -6.00 -6.00 -6.76
C GLU A 18 -7.05 -6.34 -7.81
N PHE A 19 -6.62 -6.80 -9.00
CA PHE A 19 -7.54 -7.18 -10.06
C PHE A 19 -8.32 -8.47 -9.77
N GLU A 20 -7.86 -9.31 -8.83
CA GLU A 20 -8.64 -10.43 -8.29
C GLU A 20 -9.81 -9.94 -7.39
N ASN A 21 -9.64 -8.80 -6.70
CA ASN A 21 -10.58 -8.30 -5.70
C ASN A 21 -11.54 -7.23 -6.22
N PHE A 22 -11.11 -6.43 -7.20
CA PHE A 22 -11.82 -5.25 -7.69
C PHE A 22 -12.05 -5.29 -9.20
N SER A 23 -13.10 -4.59 -9.64
CA SER A 23 -13.31 -4.32 -11.06
C SER A 23 -12.21 -3.40 -11.63
N VAL A 24 -12.09 -3.32 -12.96
CA VAL A 24 -11.10 -2.44 -13.59
C VAL A 24 -11.34 -0.97 -13.23
N GLU A 25 -12.60 -0.60 -13.02
CA GLU A 25 -13.02 0.75 -12.64
C GLU A 25 -12.70 1.11 -11.17
N GLU A 26 -12.56 0.11 -10.30
CA GLU A 26 -12.31 0.28 -8.87
C GLU A 26 -10.86 -0.05 -8.47
N ALA A 27 -10.14 -0.79 -9.30
CA ALA A 27 -8.77 -1.20 -9.03
C ALA A 27 -7.79 -0.02 -9.07
N ILE A 28 -6.89 0.02 -8.10
CA ILE A 28 -5.77 0.97 -8.07
C ILE A 28 -4.81 0.67 -9.26
N PRO A 29 -4.43 1.67 -10.07
CA PRO A 29 -3.51 1.46 -11.17
C PRO A 29 -2.11 0.99 -10.73
N PRO A 30 -1.40 0.17 -11.53
CA PRO A 30 -0.06 -0.30 -11.18
C PRO A 30 0.96 0.81 -10.91
N SER A 31 0.89 1.94 -11.63
CA SER A 31 1.79 3.07 -11.42
C SER A 31 1.59 3.74 -10.06
N VAL A 32 0.36 3.74 -9.56
CA VAL A 32 0.02 4.24 -8.23
C VAL A 32 0.62 3.33 -7.16
N PHE A 33 0.47 2.01 -7.27
CA PHE A 33 1.15 1.09 -6.35
C PHE A 33 2.68 1.20 -6.38
N GLU A 34 3.27 1.42 -7.56
CA GLU A 34 4.71 1.63 -7.65
C GLU A 34 5.13 2.89 -6.86
N ALA A 35 4.40 4.00 -7.01
CA ALA A 35 4.65 5.22 -6.25
C ALA A 35 4.49 4.98 -4.74
N HIS A 36 3.42 4.28 -4.34
CA HIS A 36 3.13 3.93 -2.95
C HIS A 36 4.22 3.08 -2.32
N LEU A 37 4.70 2.04 -3.01
CA LEU A 37 5.80 1.18 -2.53
C LEU A 37 7.11 1.94 -2.34
N ARG A 38 7.34 3.00 -3.12
CA ARG A 38 8.53 3.85 -3.00
C ARG A 38 8.44 4.82 -1.81
N GLU A 39 7.27 5.40 -1.60
CA GLU A 39 7.05 6.46 -0.60
C GLU A 39 6.66 5.89 0.79
N ILE A 40 5.73 4.94 0.85
CA ILE A 40 5.14 4.40 2.08
C ILE A 40 5.98 3.23 2.60
N GLN A 41 7.19 3.51 3.07
CA GLN A 41 8.14 2.46 3.45
C GLN A 41 7.86 1.82 4.82
N THR A 42 6.96 2.40 5.62
CA THR A 42 6.70 1.95 6.99
C THR A 42 5.39 1.18 7.13
N SER A 43 4.31 1.67 6.52
CA SER A 43 2.93 1.17 6.69
C SER A 43 2.36 0.41 5.49
N PHE A 44 3.08 0.31 4.37
CA PHE A 44 2.70 -0.62 3.31
C PHE A 44 3.13 -2.03 3.72
N LEU A 45 2.16 -2.86 4.11
CA LEU A 45 2.40 -4.20 4.64
C LEU A 45 1.80 -5.27 3.73
N VAL A 46 2.51 -6.39 3.62
CA VAL A 46 2.03 -7.60 2.94
C VAL A 46 1.92 -8.76 3.91
N ALA A 47 0.90 -9.59 3.70
CA ALA A 47 0.73 -10.87 4.36
C ALA A 47 1.31 -11.98 3.49
N GLU A 48 2.41 -12.59 3.93
CA GLU A 48 3.11 -13.65 3.21
C GLU A 48 2.86 -15.03 3.85
N LYS A 49 2.60 -16.03 3.01
CA LYS A 49 2.52 -17.44 3.41
C LYS A 49 3.26 -18.29 2.37
N GLU A 50 4.24 -19.06 2.81
CA GLU A 50 5.00 -20.00 1.96
C GLU A 50 5.63 -19.31 0.73
N GLY A 51 6.17 -18.09 0.92
CA GLY A 51 6.79 -17.32 -0.16
C GLY A 51 5.81 -16.62 -1.12
N ARG A 52 4.50 -16.75 -0.90
CA ARG A 52 3.46 -16.09 -1.70
C ARG A 52 2.78 -14.97 -0.91
N ILE A 53 2.57 -13.83 -1.55
CA ILE A 53 1.74 -12.75 -1.00
C ILE A 53 0.26 -13.13 -1.14
N MET A 54 -0.42 -13.11 0.00
CA MET A 54 -1.83 -13.49 0.15
C MET A 54 -2.75 -12.28 0.27
N GLY A 55 -2.20 -11.09 0.52
CA GLY A 55 -2.93 -9.86 0.72
C GLY A 55 -1.99 -8.73 1.13
N TYR A 56 -2.50 -7.50 1.10
CA TYR A 56 -1.75 -6.30 1.44
C TYR A 56 -2.67 -5.30 2.16
N ILE A 57 -2.04 -4.36 2.85
CA ILE A 57 -2.67 -3.13 3.34
C ILE A 57 -1.70 -1.99 3.06
N GLU A 58 -2.22 -0.87 2.60
CA GLU A 58 -1.45 0.32 2.28
C GLU A 58 -2.16 1.57 2.84
N GLY A 59 -1.41 2.65 3.00
CA GLY A 59 -1.88 3.86 3.64
C GLY A 59 -0.71 4.68 4.20
N PRO A 60 -0.49 5.91 3.73
CA PRO A 60 0.55 6.78 4.27
C PRO A 60 0.19 7.22 5.69
N VAL A 61 1.20 7.45 6.52
CA VAL A 61 0.98 8.09 7.83
C VAL A 61 0.61 9.55 7.61
N GLY A 62 -0.59 9.95 8.02
CA GLY A 62 -1.12 11.30 7.90
C GLY A 62 -1.05 12.11 9.19
N LEU A 63 -1.10 13.45 9.07
CA LEU A 63 -1.13 14.38 10.22
C LEU A 63 -2.54 14.58 10.81
N HIS A 64 -3.57 14.09 10.12
CA HIS A 64 -4.96 14.29 10.51
C HIS A 64 -5.59 12.97 10.92
N ARG A 65 -6.42 13.00 11.97
CA ARG A 65 -7.13 11.82 12.48
C ARG A 65 -8.21 11.28 11.54
N HIS A 66 -8.71 12.12 10.63
CA HIS A 66 -9.77 11.74 9.71
C HIS A 66 -9.16 11.28 8.39
N LEU A 67 -9.61 10.10 7.92
CA LEU A 67 -9.18 9.51 6.68
C LEU A 67 -9.46 10.45 5.51
N GLN A 68 -8.48 10.60 4.64
CA GLN A 68 -8.61 11.24 3.34
C GLN A 68 -8.36 10.17 2.29
N ASP A 69 -9.24 10.09 1.29
CA ASP A 69 -9.05 9.15 0.20
C ASP A 69 -7.97 9.68 -0.76
N GLN A 70 -6.80 9.07 -0.69
CA GLN A 70 -5.61 9.39 -1.49
C GLN A 70 -5.07 8.15 -2.21
N SER A 71 -5.76 7.00 -2.11
CA SER A 71 -5.26 5.71 -2.59
C SER A 71 -5.15 5.62 -4.11
N PHE A 72 -5.79 6.53 -4.84
CA PHE A 72 -5.81 6.55 -6.31
C PHE A 72 -4.85 7.56 -6.95
N THR A 73 -3.98 8.19 -6.17
CA THR A 73 -3.03 9.20 -6.67
C THR A 73 -1.58 8.79 -6.47
N GLU A 74 -0.72 9.16 -7.42
CA GLU A 74 0.74 9.04 -7.30
C GLU A 74 1.34 10.13 -6.39
N GLU A 75 0.57 11.16 -6.02
CA GLU A 75 0.99 12.21 -5.09
C GLU A 75 0.73 11.79 -3.64
N ILE A 76 1.68 11.06 -3.06
CA ILE A 76 1.62 10.60 -1.66
C ILE A 76 2.60 11.40 -0.81
N LYS A 77 2.20 11.68 0.43
CA LYS A 77 3.10 12.23 1.46
C LYS A 77 3.01 11.35 2.69
N ASP A 78 4.12 10.69 3.01
CA ASP A 78 4.21 9.87 4.20
C ASP A 78 4.92 10.63 5.33
N TYR A 79 4.20 10.84 6.43
CA TYR A 79 4.72 11.53 7.62
C TYR A 79 5.16 10.55 8.71
N SER A 80 5.53 9.31 8.36
CA SER A 80 5.92 8.30 9.37
C SER A 80 7.22 8.64 10.11
N HIS A 81 7.98 9.61 9.61
CA HIS A 81 9.14 10.19 10.27
C HIS A 81 8.77 11.16 11.41
N GLU A 82 7.54 11.66 11.44
CA GLU A 82 7.04 12.58 12.47
C GLU A 82 6.30 11.82 13.58
N PRO A 83 6.40 12.27 14.85
CA PRO A 83 5.64 11.67 15.95
C PRO A 83 4.15 12.04 15.89
N GLY A 84 3.29 11.09 16.29
CA GLY A 84 1.85 11.36 16.49
C GLY A 84 0.98 11.32 15.22
N GLY A 85 1.49 10.75 14.13
CA GLY A 85 0.72 10.51 12.92
C GLY A 85 -0.36 9.42 13.07
N TYR A 86 -1.26 9.38 12.08
CA TYR A 86 -2.39 8.45 12.01
C TYR A 86 -2.31 7.59 10.76
N ILE A 87 -2.82 6.37 10.87
CA ILE A 87 -3.12 5.45 9.77
C ILE A 87 -4.56 4.97 9.92
#